data_AF-A0A0T1TL85-F1
#
_entry.id   AF-A0A0T1TL85-F1
#
_cell.length_a   1.000
_cell.length_b   1.000
_cell.length_c   1.000
_cell.angle_alpha   90.00
_cell.angle_beta   90.00
_cell.angle_gamma   90.00
#
_symmetry.space_group_name_H-M   'P 1'
#
loop_
_entity.id
_entity.type
_entity.pdbx_description
1 polymer ?
#
loop_
_entity_poly.entity_id
_entity_poly.type
_entity_poly.pdbx_seq_one_letter_code
_entity_poly.pdbx_strand_id
1 'polypeptide(L)'
;MPHEGSEQPTGDVYLLFAHEAYHLAAAQEINTSLVPAASLLHPRVRQPDGARIYDRLTRGRQPGEIVPLATLTHELDGGTRWPEVGDWEAVTADLLQLIRDRECDALSLRLPHIARALVCSGPYSEIRVYDPAAGRYQAYGPAERIDVLVEVGRQLAWAEAGYVLRTGDGRASSPRSSP
;
A
#
# COMPACT_ATOMS: atom_id res chain seq x y z
N MET A 1 -24.38 14.96 33.15
CA MET A 1 -24.17 13.81 32.25
C MET A 1 -23.39 14.31 31.04
N PRO A 2 -22.06 14.11 30.93
CA PRO A 2 -21.40 14.38 29.68
C PRO A 2 -21.63 13.20 28.74
N HIS A 3 -22.06 13.48 27.52
CA HIS A 3 -21.96 12.53 26.42
C HIS A 3 -20.47 12.32 26.15
N GLU A 4 -19.98 11.11 26.40
CA GLU A 4 -18.78 10.61 25.73
C GLU A 4 -19.15 10.44 24.27
N GLY A 5 -18.95 11.51 23.49
CA GLY A 5 -18.87 11.41 22.05
C GLY A 5 -17.71 10.47 21.77
N SER A 6 -18.02 9.26 21.33
CA SER A 6 -17.03 8.38 20.75
C SER A 6 -16.44 9.15 19.56
N GLU A 7 -15.24 9.70 19.73
CA GLU A 7 -14.41 10.09 18.59
C GLU A 7 -14.19 8.81 17.81
N GLN A 8 -15.06 8.57 16.81
CA GLN A 8 -14.76 7.62 15.76
C GLN A 8 -13.42 8.10 15.19
N PRO A 9 -12.38 7.27 15.12
CA PRO A 9 -11.12 7.69 14.52
C PRO A 9 -11.45 8.25 13.15
N THR A 10 -11.20 9.54 12.97
CA THR A 10 -11.37 10.24 11.70
C THR A 10 -10.36 9.60 10.76
N GLY A 11 -10.77 8.53 10.07
CA GLY A 11 -9.84 7.69 9.31
C GLY A 11 -9.10 8.54 8.29
N ASP A 12 -7.78 8.47 8.30
CA ASP A 12 -7.00 9.11 7.24
C ASP A 12 -7.30 8.44 5.89
N VAL A 13 -7.07 9.16 4.79
CA VAL A 13 -6.89 8.51 3.48
C VAL A 13 -5.46 7.99 3.46
N TYR A 14 -5.22 6.78 2.95
CA TYR A 14 -3.89 6.18 2.96
C TYR A 14 -3.33 6.07 1.54
N LEU A 15 -2.06 6.43 1.39
CA LEU A 15 -1.28 6.21 0.17
C LEU A 15 -0.58 4.86 0.24
N LEU A 16 -0.87 3.96 -0.71
CA LEU A 16 -0.15 2.70 -0.88
C LEU A 16 0.84 2.83 -2.06
N PHE A 17 2.11 2.56 -1.82
CA PHE A 17 3.12 2.60 -2.89
C PHE A 17 4.12 1.44 -2.75
N ALA A 18 4.48 0.86 -3.89
CA ALA A 18 5.53 -0.14 -3.96
C ALA A 18 6.88 0.54 -4.17
N HIS A 19 7.94 -0.06 -3.65
CA HIS A 19 9.30 0.44 -3.77
C HIS A 19 10.27 -0.72 -3.96
N GLU A 20 11.54 -0.41 -4.21
CA GLU A 20 12.59 -1.43 -4.24
C GLU A 20 12.63 -2.19 -2.90
N ALA A 21 12.76 -3.51 -2.97
CA ALA A 21 12.69 -4.34 -1.78
C ALA A 21 13.88 -4.04 -0.84
N TYR A 22 13.61 -3.89 0.45
CA TYR A 22 14.64 -3.75 1.48
C TYR A 22 14.34 -4.67 2.66
N HIS A 23 15.35 -4.92 3.50
CA HIS A 23 15.24 -5.86 4.62
C HIS A 23 15.39 -5.14 5.96
N LEU A 24 14.38 -5.25 6.85
CA LEU A 24 14.47 -4.74 8.23
C LEU A 24 15.23 -5.71 9.16
N ALA A 25 15.23 -7.00 8.81
CA ALA A 25 16.01 -8.08 9.41
C ALA A 25 16.28 -9.15 8.35
N ALA A 26 17.15 -10.13 8.64
CA ALA A 26 17.66 -11.11 7.67
C ALA A 26 16.59 -11.90 6.87
N ALA A 27 15.32 -11.90 7.29
CA ALA A 27 14.23 -12.60 6.61
C ALA A 27 13.01 -11.75 6.25
N GLN A 28 12.93 -10.49 6.66
CA GLN A 28 11.74 -9.64 6.45
C GLN A 28 11.97 -8.65 5.31
N GLU A 29 11.72 -9.13 4.09
CA GLU A 29 11.66 -8.31 2.88
C GLU A 29 10.41 -7.41 2.92
N ILE A 30 10.60 -6.12 2.72
CA ILE A 30 9.53 -5.12 2.58
C ILE A 30 9.60 -4.56 1.17
N ASN A 31 8.48 -4.56 0.45
CA ASN A 31 8.42 -4.11 -0.94
C ASN A 31 7.28 -3.14 -1.22
N THR A 32 6.43 -2.89 -0.22
CA THR A 32 5.27 -2.01 -0.31
C THR A 32 5.08 -1.31 1.03
N SER A 33 4.72 -0.02 0.99
CA SER A 33 4.45 0.78 2.18
C SER A 33 3.09 1.46 2.05
N LEU A 34 2.40 1.58 3.18
CA LEU A 34 1.15 2.31 3.32
C LEU A 34 1.36 3.41 4.38
N VAL A 35 1.04 4.65 4.04
CA VAL A 35 1.16 5.80 4.95
C VAL A 35 -0.13 6.60 4.96
N PRO A 36 -0.49 7.26 6.09
CA PRO A 36 -1.52 8.29 6.08
C PRO A 36 -1.17 9.39 5.07
N ALA A 37 -2.18 9.94 4.40
CA ALA A 37 -2.01 11.02 3.44
C ALA A 37 -1.29 12.22 4.07
N ALA A 38 -1.57 12.52 5.34
CA ALA A 38 -0.96 13.61 6.08
C ALA A 38 0.58 13.54 6.12
N SER A 39 1.18 12.35 5.98
CA SER A 39 2.64 12.19 5.87
C SER A 39 3.26 12.93 4.69
N LEU A 40 2.49 13.20 3.63
CA LEU A 40 2.91 14.00 2.48
C LEU A 40 3.12 15.48 2.82
N LEU A 41 2.56 15.95 3.92
CA LEU A 41 2.69 17.32 4.42
C LEU A 41 3.89 17.48 5.37
N HIS A 42 4.64 16.40 5.64
CA HIS A 42 5.79 16.45 6.53
C HIS A 42 6.89 17.35 5.95
N PRO A 43 7.59 18.18 6.76
CA PRO A 43 8.59 19.14 6.26
C PRO A 43 9.80 18.52 5.52
N ARG A 44 10.10 17.24 5.78
CA ARG A 44 11.15 16.49 5.06
C ARG A 44 10.68 15.88 3.73
N VAL A 45 9.37 15.87 3.47
CA VAL A 45 8.85 15.59 2.11
C VAL A 45 8.96 16.87 1.31
N ARG A 46 9.53 16.79 0.10
CA ARG A 46 9.68 17.97 -0.75
C ARG A 46 8.33 18.66 -1.00
N GLN A 47 8.34 19.97 -0.79
CA GLN A 47 7.22 20.86 -1.06
C GLN A 47 7.56 21.76 -2.25
N PRO A 48 6.59 22.11 -3.12
CA PRO A 48 5.13 21.94 -2.94
C PRO A 48 4.57 20.58 -3.38
N ASP A 49 5.40 19.66 -3.87
CA ASP A 49 4.94 18.42 -4.50
C ASP A 49 4.16 17.53 -3.52
N GLY A 50 4.66 17.34 -2.30
CA GLY A 50 3.96 16.58 -1.25
C GLY A 50 2.55 17.11 -0.99
N ALA A 51 2.38 18.41 -0.78
CA ALA A 51 1.09 19.05 -0.60
C ALA A 51 0.16 18.91 -1.82
N ARG A 52 0.71 19.02 -3.04
CA ARG A 52 -0.10 18.82 -4.26
C ARG A 52 -0.56 17.37 -4.41
N ILE A 53 0.27 16.40 -4.05
CA ILE A 53 -0.12 14.98 -4.03
C ILE A 53 -1.16 14.73 -2.94
N TYR A 54 -1.00 15.32 -1.76
CA TYR A 54 -1.98 15.24 -0.67
C TYR A 54 -3.36 15.75 -1.11
N ASP A 55 -3.42 16.92 -1.76
CA ASP A 55 -4.66 17.51 -2.24
C ASP A 55 -5.35 16.63 -3.29
N ARG A 56 -4.57 15.92 -4.12
CA ARG A 56 -5.12 14.99 -5.12
C ARG A 56 -5.59 13.69 -4.48
N LEU A 57 -4.81 13.18 -3.54
CA LEU A 57 -5.06 11.95 -2.83
C LEU A 57 -6.33 12.03 -1.99
N THR A 58 -6.59 13.17 -1.34
CA THR A 58 -7.71 13.32 -0.39
C THR A 58 -9.02 13.80 -1.02
N ARG A 59 -8.96 14.42 -2.21
CA ARG A 59 -10.13 15.02 -2.85
C ARG A 59 -11.15 13.96 -3.26
N GLY A 60 -12.35 14.05 -2.67
CA GLY A 60 -13.47 13.17 -2.99
C GLY A 60 -13.34 11.75 -2.41
N ARG A 61 -12.38 11.55 -1.50
CA ARG A 61 -12.13 10.25 -0.84
C ARG A 61 -12.85 10.13 0.48
N GLN A 62 -13.08 8.89 0.87
CA GLN A 62 -13.63 8.56 2.18
C GLN A 62 -12.50 8.33 3.20
N PRO A 63 -12.74 8.67 4.47
CA PRO A 63 -11.90 8.23 5.58
C PRO A 63 -11.62 6.71 5.53
N GLY A 64 -10.37 6.31 5.72
CA GLY A 64 -9.93 4.91 5.68
C GLY A 64 -9.68 4.36 4.27
N GLU A 65 -9.91 5.14 3.22
CA GLU A 65 -9.70 4.68 1.84
C GLU A 65 -8.21 4.47 1.55
N ILE A 66 -7.87 3.29 1.06
CA ILE A 66 -6.51 2.94 0.63
C ILE A 66 -6.39 3.19 -0.87
N VAL A 67 -5.57 4.16 -1.24
CA VAL A 67 -5.37 4.57 -2.63
C VAL A 67 -3.96 4.18 -3.06
N PRO A 68 -3.83 3.19 -3.97
CA PRO A 68 -2.54 2.90 -4.58
C PRO A 68 -2.06 4.06 -5.44
N LEU A 69 -0.75 4.31 -5.44
CA LEU A 69 -0.13 5.31 -6.30
C LEU A 69 -0.49 5.09 -7.78
N ALA A 70 -0.66 3.84 -8.22
CA ALA A 70 -1.11 3.53 -9.57
C ALA A 70 -2.55 3.98 -9.87
N THR A 71 -3.44 4.00 -8.86
CA THR A 71 -4.78 4.63 -9.00
C THR A 71 -4.63 6.12 -9.22
N LEU A 72 -3.79 6.79 -8.43
CA LEU A 72 -3.56 8.22 -8.58
C LEU A 72 -2.92 8.56 -9.95
N THR A 73 -1.94 7.76 -10.39
CA THR A 73 -1.36 7.85 -11.74
C THR A 73 -2.43 7.67 -12.82
N HIS A 74 -3.33 6.71 -12.67
CA HIS A 74 -4.42 6.50 -13.62
C HIS A 74 -5.35 7.71 -13.72
N GLU A 75 -5.72 8.31 -12.59
CA GLU A 75 -6.57 9.51 -12.53
C GLU A 75 -5.90 10.75 -13.10
N LEU A 76 -4.57 10.76 -13.12
CA LEU A 76 -3.72 11.76 -13.78
C LEU A 76 -3.49 11.41 -15.26
N ASP A 77 -4.54 10.92 -15.93
CA ASP A 77 -4.55 10.55 -17.34
C ASP A 77 -3.44 9.54 -17.69
N GLY A 78 -3.37 8.46 -16.89
CA GLY A 78 -2.34 7.44 -17.04
C GLY A 78 -0.92 7.92 -16.70
N GLY A 79 -0.79 9.07 -16.02
CA GLY A 79 0.47 9.63 -15.55
C GLY A 79 1.00 10.79 -16.39
N THR A 80 0.36 11.14 -17.50
CA THR A 80 0.77 12.25 -18.36
C THR A 80 0.74 13.60 -17.62
N ARG A 81 -0.10 13.71 -16.59
CA ARG A 81 -0.29 14.94 -15.80
C ARG A 81 0.56 15.03 -14.54
N TRP A 82 1.43 14.05 -14.27
CA TRP A 82 2.37 14.14 -13.14
C TRP A 82 3.22 15.43 -13.13
N PRO A 83 3.73 15.94 -14.27
CA PRO A 83 4.48 17.19 -14.29
C PRO A 83 3.70 18.42 -13.80
N GLU A 84 2.36 18.39 -13.84
CA GLU A 84 1.50 19.46 -13.29
C GLU A 84 1.35 19.35 -11.76
N VAL A 85 1.55 18.16 -11.21
CA VAL A 85 1.37 17.85 -9.78
C VAL A 85 2.71 17.94 -9.05
N GLY A 86 3.72 17.19 -9.48
CA GLY A 86 5.02 17.13 -8.81
C GLY A 86 5.79 15.85 -9.13
N ASP A 87 7.00 15.76 -8.59
CA ASP A 87 7.86 14.59 -8.72
C ASP A 87 7.44 13.51 -7.73
N TRP A 88 6.56 12.62 -8.16
CA TRP A 88 6.06 11.53 -7.33
C TRP A 88 7.15 10.55 -6.92
N GLU A 89 8.12 10.27 -7.80
CA GLU A 89 9.20 9.32 -7.52
C GLU A 89 9.99 9.80 -6.32
N ALA A 90 10.34 11.08 -6.37
CA ALA A 90 11.18 11.66 -5.36
C ALA A 90 10.41 11.98 -4.06
N VAL A 91 9.10 12.27 -4.14
CA VAL A 91 8.22 12.29 -2.96
C VAL A 91 8.13 10.91 -2.29
N THR A 92 7.96 9.82 -3.05
CA THR A 92 7.93 8.47 -2.45
C THR A 92 9.27 8.05 -1.87
N ALA A 93 10.39 8.54 -2.42
CA ALA A 93 11.71 8.37 -1.83
C ALA A 93 11.84 9.10 -0.48
N ASP A 94 11.36 10.35 -0.38
CA ASP A 94 11.37 11.12 0.87
C ASP A 94 10.49 10.43 1.93
N LEU A 95 9.29 9.95 1.55
CA LEU A 95 8.42 9.17 2.43
C LEU A 95 9.12 7.88 2.92
N LEU A 96 9.80 7.16 2.03
CA LEU A 96 10.52 5.95 2.41
C LEU A 96 11.62 6.23 3.44
N GLN A 97 12.28 7.38 3.37
CA GLN A 97 13.24 7.80 4.41
C GLN A 97 12.53 8.07 5.73
N LEU A 98 11.38 8.74 5.74
CA LEU A 98 10.60 8.97 6.96
C LEU A 98 10.18 7.66 7.64
N ILE A 99 9.75 6.68 6.85
CA ILE A 99 9.38 5.35 7.35
C ILE A 99 10.59 4.68 8.02
N ARG A 100 11.76 4.75 7.40
CA ARG A 100 13.00 4.15 7.93
C ARG A 100 13.47 4.83 9.21
N ASP A 101 13.33 6.15 9.28
CA ASP A 101 13.68 6.96 10.44
C ASP A 101 12.60 6.91 11.55
N ARG A 102 11.45 6.26 11.28
CA ARG A 102 10.27 6.19 12.16
C ARG A 102 9.70 7.58 12.52
N GLU A 103 9.76 8.49 11.56
CA GLU A 103 9.24 9.86 11.69
C GLU A 103 7.82 10.04 11.14
N CYS A 104 7.21 8.97 10.62
CA CYS A 104 5.80 8.93 10.29
C CYS A 104 5.19 7.56 10.59
N ASP A 105 3.87 7.55 10.76
CA ASP A 105 3.11 6.31 10.87
C ASP A 105 3.08 5.61 9.50
N ALA A 106 3.42 4.31 9.51
CA ALA A 106 3.49 3.53 8.29
C ALA A 106 3.29 2.04 8.55
N LEU A 107 2.59 1.40 7.62
CA LEU A 107 2.50 -0.05 7.54
C LEU A 107 3.43 -0.55 6.42
N SER A 108 4.46 -1.28 6.82
CA SER A 108 5.45 -1.88 5.92
C SER A 108 5.08 -3.32 5.59
N LEU A 109 4.93 -3.62 4.29
CA LEU A 109 4.34 -4.86 3.80
C LEU A 109 5.26 -5.63 2.86
N ARG A 110 5.12 -6.95 2.91
CA ARG A 110 5.62 -7.86 1.89
C ARG A 110 4.46 -8.37 1.06
N LEU A 111 4.21 -7.74 -0.07
CA LEU A 111 3.21 -8.25 -1.00
C LEU A 111 3.82 -9.36 -1.89
N PRO A 112 3.11 -10.48 -2.10
CA PRO A 112 3.46 -11.45 -3.14
C PRO A 112 3.52 -10.79 -4.51
N HIS A 113 4.31 -11.36 -5.44
CA HIS A 113 4.58 -10.75 -6.74
C HIS A 113 3.31 -10.34 -7.52
N ILE A 114 2.28 -11.20 -7.55
CA ILE A 114 1.02 -10.92 -8.24
C ILE A 114 0.24 -9.79 -7.53
N ALA A 115 0.13 -9.84 -6.20
CA ALA A 115 -0.55 -8.81 -5.42
C ALA A 115 0.12 -7.44 -5.60
N ARG A 116 1.45 -7.41 -5.55
CA ARG A 116 2.24 -6.21 -5.83
C ARG A 116 1.98 -5.69 -7.24
N ALA A 117 2.01 -6.56 -8.25
CA ALA A 117 1.76 -6.17 -9.63
C ALA A 117 0.35 -5.57 -9.80
N LEU A 118 -0.67 -6.13 -9.14
CA LEU A 118 -2.05 -5.63 -9.18
C LEU A 118 -2.19 -4.22 -8.59
N VAL A 119 -1.53 -3.92 -7.46
CA VAL A 119 -1.58 -2.58 -6.85
C VAL A 119 -0.68 -1.57 -7.56
N CYS A 120 0.33 -2.03 -8.30
CA CYS A 120 1.17 -1.20 -9.17
C CYS A 120 0.55 -0.94 -10.56
N SER A 121 -0.54 -1.62 -10.90
CA SER A 121 -1.24 -1.43 -12.17
C SER A 121 -2.46 -0.53 -12.01
N GLY A 122 -2.95 0.01 -13.13
CA GLY A 122 -4.17 0.80 -13.15
C GLY A 122 -5.37 0.01 -12.59
N PRO A 123 -6.39 0.69 -12.04
CA PRO A 123 -7.49 0.05 -11.33
C PRO A 123 -8.32 -0.91 -12.20
N TYR A 124 -8.26 -0.75 -13.53
CA TYR A 124 -8.98 -1.56 -14.52
C TYR A 124 -8.06 -2.48 -15.33
N SER A 125 -6.77 -2.56 -14.98
CA SER A 125 -5.79 -3.34 -15.73
C SER A 125 -5.94 -4.84 -15.46
N GLU A 126 -5.60 -5.65 -16.46
CA GLU A 126 -5.48 -7.10 -16.36
C GLU A 126 -4.00 -7.50 -16.45
N ILE A 127 -3.57 -8.39 -15.57
CA ILE A 127 -2.24 -8.96 -15.51
C ILE A 127 -2.33 -10.44 -15.90
N ARG A 128 -1.50 -10.86 -16.86
CA ARG A 128 -1.42 -12.25 -17.29
C ARG A 128 -0.10 -12.86 -16.85
N VAL A 129 -0.18 -13.96 -16.12
CA VAL A 129 0.98 -14.72 -15.66
C VAL A 129 0.96 -16.08 -16.34
N TYR A 130 2.10 -16.47 -16.91
CA TYR A 130 2.27 -17.81 -17.46
C TYR A 130 2.56 -18.80 -16.32
N ASP A 131 1.72 -19.82 -16.18
CA ASP A 131 1.94 -20.94 -15.28
C ASP A 131 2.62 -22.08 -16.07
N PRO A 132 3.92 -22.34 -15.86
CA PRO A 132 4.63 -23.41 -16.55
C PRO A 132 4.17 -24.81 -16.13
N ALA A 133 3.59 -24.97 -14.93
CA ALA A 133 3.09 -26.27 -14.46
C ALA A 133 1.76 -26.63 -15.14
N ALA A 134 0.91 -25.64 -15.39
CA ALA A 134 -0.36 -25.83 -16.10
C ALA A 134 -0.27 -25.59 -17.63
N GLY A 135 0.87 -25.09 -18.12
CA GLY A 135 1.09 -24.78 -19.53
C GLY A 135 0.15 -23.71 -20.09
N ARG A 136 -0.35 -22.79 -19.25
CA ARG A 136 -1.36 -21.80 -19.63
C ARG A 136 -1.15 -20.45 -18.94
N TYR A 137 -1.76 -19.42 -19.51
CA TYR A 137 -1.84 -18.11 -18.86
C TYR A 137 -3.01 -18.06 -17.88
N GLN A 138 -2.78 -17.46 -16.73
CA GLN A 138 -3.80 -17.05 -15.78
C GLN A 138 -3.91 -15.53 -15.77
N ALA A 139 -5.14 -15.02 -15.88
CA ALA A 139 -5.43 -13.59 -15.82
C ALA A 139 -5.87 -13.20 -14.40
N TYR A 140 -5.44 -12.02 -13.98
CA TYR A 140 -5.80 -11.38 -12.72
C TYR A 140 -6.21 -9.95 -13.04
N GLY A 141 -7.36 -9.51 -12.55
CA GLY A 141 -7.96 -8.24 -12.94
C GLY A 141 -8.43 -7.40 -11.74
N PRO A 142 -9.43 -6.53 -11.98
CA PRO A 142 -9.91 -5.60 -10.96
C PRO A 142 -10.48 -6.27 -9.71
N ALA A 143 -11.09 -7.45 -9.83
CA ALA A 143 -11.62 -8.19 -8.70
C ALA A 143 -10.49 -8.65 -7.75
N GLU A 144 -9.45 -9.28 -8.29
CA GLU A 144 -8.31 -9.72 -7.48
C GLU A 144 -7.53 -8.54 -6.90
N ARG A 145 -7.49 -7.40 -7.61
CA ARG A 145 -6.94 -6.15 -7.06
C ARG A 145 -7.73 -5.66 -5.84
N ILE A 146 -9.06 -5.71 -5.89
CA ILE A 146 -9.91 -5.33 -4.75
C ILE A 146 -9.64 -6.26 -3.57
N ASP A 147 -9.54 -7.57 -3.79
CA ASP A 147 -9.22 -8.54 -2.73
C ASP A 147 -7.89 -8.22 -2.05
N VAL A 148 -6.87 -7.83 -2.82
CA VAL A 148 -5.58 -7.38 -2.26
C VAL A 148 -5.75 -6.13 -1.39
N LEU A 149 -6.53 -5.13 -1.83
CA LEU A 149 -6.74 -3.91 -1.05
C LEU A 149 -7.54 -4.16 0.23
N VAL A 150 -8.53 -5.06 0.18
CA VAL A 150 -9.28 -5.51 1.37
C VAL A 150 -8.35 -6.16 2.38
N GLU A 151 -7.43 -7.03 1.92
CA GLU A 151 -6.45 -7.67 2.77
C GLU A 151 -5.46 -6.68 3.39
N VAL A 152 -4.98 -5.69 2.61
CA VAL A 152 -4.14 -4.61 3.14
C VAL A 152 -4.90 -3.80 4.19
N GLY A 153 -6.18 -3.49 3.96
CA GLY A 153 -7.04 -2.80 4.93
C GLY A 153 -7.22 -3.58 6.24
N ARG A 154 -7.34 -4.91 6.17
CA ARG A 154 -7.36 -5.76 7.36
C ARG A 154 -6.05 -5.67 8.15
N GLN A 155 -4.91 -5.67 7.47
CA GLN A 155 -3.60 -5.55 8.11
C GLN A 155 -3.40 -4.18 8.76
N LEU A 156 -3.89 -3.11 8.13
CA LEU A 156 -3.94 -1.77 8.72
C LEU A 156 -4.76 -1.76 10.01
N ALA A 157 -6.00 -2.25 9.97
CA ALA A 157 -6.86 -2.30 11.15
C ALA A 157 -6.25 -3.11 12.30
N TRP A 158 -5.54 -4.20 12.00
CA TRP A 158 -4.81 -4.97 13.02
C TRP A 158 -3.63 -4.19 13.61
N ALA A 159 -2.88 -3.47 12.78
CA ALA A 159 -1.77 -2.64 13.24
C ALA A 159 -2.24 -1.49 14.14
N GLU A 160 -3.33 -0.80 13.75
CA GLU A 160 -3.93 0.29 14.54
C GLU A 160 -4.47 -0.19 15.89
N ALA A 161 -5.01 -1.40 15.94
CA ALA A 161 -5.45 -2.03 17.19
C ALA A 161 -4.28 -2.54 18.06
N GLY A 162 -3.02 -2.32 17.67
CA GLY A 162 -1.84 -2.69 18.44
C GLY A 162 -1.49 -4.19 18.39
N TYR A 163 -2.10 -4.94 17.47
CA TYR A 163 -1.73 -6.35 17.29
C TYR A 163 -0.43 -6.47 16.50
N VAL A 164 0.50 -7.27 17.01
CA VAL A 164 1.72 -7.60 16.27
C VAL A 164 1.33 -8.44 15.04
N LEU A 165 1.47 -7.85 13.85
CA LEU A 165 1.33 -8.56 12.59
C LEU A 165 2.37 -9.69 12.53
N ARG A 166 1.96 -10.92 12.85
CA ARG A 166 2.74 -12.11 12.49
C ARG A 166 2.63 -12.28 10.98
N THR A 167 3.68 -11.90 10.27
CA THR A 167 3.90 -12.30 8.88
C THR A 167 3.72 -13.82 8.81
N GLY A 168 2.71 -14.29 8.08
CA GLY A 168 2.38 -15.71 8.00
C GLY A 168 3.55 -16.50 7.41
N ASP A 169 4.17 -17.34 8.23
CA ASP A 169 5.03 -18.41 7.73
C ASP A 169 4.15 -19.39 6.96
N GLY A 170 4.24 -19.35 5.63
CA GLY A 170 3.69 -20.37 4.76
C GLY A 170 4.42 -21.70 4.98
N ARG A 171 3.98 -22.49 5.96
CA ARG A 171 4.31 -23.91 6.05
C ARG A 171 3.11 -24.71 6.56
N ALA A 172 2.39 -25.32 5.61
CA ALA A 172 1.58 -26.49 5.89
C ALA A 172 2.51 -27.65 6.26
N SER A 173 2.53 -28.04 7.52
CA SER A 173 3.16 -29.28 7.97
C SER A 173 2.27 -30.46 7.59
N SER A 174 2.64 -31.21 6.55
CA SER A 174 2.05 -32.54 6.31
C SER A 174 2.46 -33.50 7.44
N PRO A 175 1.54 -34.26 8.05
CA PRO A 175 1.90 -35.28 9.02
C PRO A 175 2.51 -36.49 8.28
N ARG A 176 3.80 -36.78 8.55
CA ARG A 176 4.38 -38.10 8.24
C ARG A 176 3.73 -39.12 9.16
N SER A 177 3.01 -40.07 8.58
CA SER A 177 2.77 -41.38 9.20
C SER A 177 3.91 -42.30 8.80
N SER A 178 4.66 -42.80 9.78
CA SER A 178 5.51 -43.98 9.62
C SER A 178 4.75 -45.21 10.16
N PRO A 179 4.86 -46.38 9.53
CA PRO A 179 4.74 -47.64 10.27
C PRO A 179 6.00 -47.92 11.10
#